data_AF-A0A7G8PX79-F1
#
_entry.id   AF-A0A7G8PX79-F1
#
_cell.length_a   1.000
_cell.length_b   1.000
_cell.length_c   1.000
_cell.angle_alpha   90.00
_cell.angle_beta   90.00
_cell.angle_gamma   90.00
#
_symmetry.space_group_name_H-M   'P 1'
#
loop_
_entity.id
_entity.type
_entity.pdbx_description
1 polymer ?
#
loop_
_entity_poly.entity_id
_entity_poly.type
_entity_poly.pdbx_seq_one_letter_code
_entity_poly.pdbx_strand_id
1 'polypeptide(L)'
;MLDICLIIILLFLGFKAKYLFRHQLDKSDSKTLNLLWAYHLVICVAFYFYVLANGGDAITYWTEFEVNPNMTMADYFSLGFGTYFMYVLNYIPSKLFELSFLTGSVAYALLGYIGFLFFYVIFKQRIAFNSKLFQLNLFPFIFFLPNLHFWTAGVGKDTLMFFCIAIFFYAMQQPKKHLIKILLAMFLVYFTRPHIAAFLLLSFGIGYILDGGLKVYVKIFFFIILVGAFVGFFDTIMLYLRIENFDLETISSYSEDKVSKLSRSHTGTGVDISSYSFPLKVFTFLFRPLFFDVNGVLAIIASLENLLLLILTAKFIWLNPIKLFFKASYFFKSLFIFFILGVISFSLILGNLGIMLRQKNMFIPALLFLCLWAFSYSIQNRTANSGTP
;
A
#
# COMPACT_ATOMS: atom_id res chain seq x y z
N MET A 1 -28.06 -10.41 -14.72
CA MET A 1 -28.17 -9.09 -15.41
C MET A 1 -27.62 -7.95 -14.56
N LEU A 2 -27.88 -7.93 -13.26
CA LEU A 2 -27.35 -6.90 -12.34
C LEU A 2 -25.81 -6.79 -12.38
N ASP A 3 -25.07 -7.91 -12.31
CA ASP A 3 -23.61 -7.93 -12.43
C ASP A 3 -23.09 -7.23 -13.68
N ILE A 4 -23.64 -7.57 -14.85
CA ILE A 4 -23.19 -7.02 -16.13
C ILE A 4 -23.37 -5.50 -16.15
N CYS A 5 -24.55 -5.02 -15.71
CA CYS A 5 -24.84 -3.59 -15.62
C CYS A 5 -23.86 -2.88 -14.66
N LEU A 6 -23.62 -3.45 -13.48
CA LEU A 6 -22.71 -2.88 -12.49
C LEU A 6 -21.26 -2.87 -12.99
N ILE A 7 -20.79 -3.95 -13.60
CA ILE A 7 -19.45 -4.01 -14.19
C ILE A 7 -19.28 -2.90 -15.24
N ILE A 8 -20.25 -2.71 -16.15
CA ILE A 8 -20.19 -1.63 -17.15
C ILE A 8 -20.11 -0.25 -16.47
N ILE A 9 -20.92 -0.02 -15.43
CA ILE A 9 -20.89 1.23 -14.66
C ILE A 9 -19.52 1.42 -14.00
N LEU A 10 -18.96 0.40 -13.34
CA LEU A 10 -17.66 0.47 -12.67
C LEU A 10 -16.52 0.76 -13.66
N LEU A 11 -16.54 0.12 -14.84
CA LEU A 11 -15.59 0.38 -15.91
C LEU A 11 -15.63 1.83 -16.39
N PHE A 12 -16.84 2.35 -16.58
CA PHE A 12 -17.05 3.75 -16.98
C PHE A 12 -16.61 4.73 -15.87
N LEU A 13 -16.93 4.44 -14.62
CA LEU A 13 -16.52 5.23 -13.46
C LEU A 13 -15.00 5.35 -13.37
N GLY A 14 -14.25 4.28 -13.67
CA GLY A 14 -12.78 4.35 -13.72
C GLY A 14 -12.26 5.39 -14.73
N PHE A 15 -12.81 5.41 -15.95
CA PHE A 15 -12.43 6.44 -16.93
C PHE A 15 -12.85 7.86 -16.52
N LYS A 16 -13.92 8.00 -15.73
CA LYS A 16 -14.40 9.30 -15.24
C LYS A 16 -13.75 9.75 -13.93
N ALA A 17 -13.16 8.86 -13.14
CA ALA A 17 -12.63 9.18 -11.81
C ALA A 17 -11.55 10.28 -11.83
N LYS A 18 -10.77 10.39 -12.91
CA LYS A 18 -9.78 11.48 -13.08
C LYS A 18 -10.38 12.89 -13.06
N TYR A 19 -11.67 13.05 -13.39
CA TYR A 19 -12.33 14.36 -13.37
C TYR A 19 -12.50 14.92 -11.95
N LEU A 20 -12.37 14.09 -10.91
CA LEU A 20 -12.26 14.53 -9.52
C LEU A 20 -11.11 15.54 -9.32
N PHE A 21 -10.08 15.48 -10.17
CA PHE A 21 -8.89 16.34 -10.13
C PHE A 21 -8.70 17.16 -11.41
N ARG A 22 -9.78 17.47 -12.13
CA ARG A 22 -9.71 18.19 -13.43
C ARG A 22 -8.91 19.50 -13.40
N HIS A 23 -8.87 20.17 -12.26
CA HIS A 23 -8.14 21.43 -12.07
C HIS A 23 -6.65 21.25 -11.75
N GLN A 24 -6.21 20.01 -11.53
CA GLN A 24 -4.85 19.65 -11.11
C GLN A 24 -4.14 18.81 -12.18
N LEU A 25 -4.84 18.41 -13.24
CA LEU A 25 -4.39 17.48 -14.27
C LEU A 25 -4.46 18.14 -15.65
N ASP A 26 -3.45 17.87 -16.48
CA ASP A 26 -3.37 18.35 -17.85
C ASP A 26 -3.89 17.30 -18.83
N LYS A 27 -4.01 17.66 -20.11
CA LYS A 27 -4.49 16.74 -21.16
C LYS A 27 -3.59 15.50 -21.30
N SER A 28 -2.28 15.64 -21.11
CA SER A 28 -1.33 14.51 -21.14
C SER A 28 -1.58 13.54 -19.99
N ASP A 29 -1.75 14.04 -18.76
CA ASP A 29 -2.07 13.21 -17.60
C ASP A 29 -3.37 12.44 -17.79
N SER A 30 -4.37 13.09 -18.39
CA SER A 30 -5.66 12.47 -18.67
C SER A 30 -5.53 11.24 -19.60
N LYS A 31 -4.57 11.25 -20.54
CA LYS A 31 -4.24 10.09 -21.38
C LYS A 31 -3.49 9.02 -20.58
N THR A 32 -2.48 9.42 -19.81
CA THR A 32 -1.71 8.51 -18.95
C THR A 32 -2.61 7.78 -17.96
N LEU A 33 -3.54 8.48 -17.31
CA LEU A 33 -4.46 7.89 -16.33
C LEU A 33 -5.45 6.92 -16.99
N ASN A 34 -5.91 7.21 -18.21
CA ASN A 34 -6.71 6.24 -18.97
C ASN A 34 -5.92 4.96 -19.28
N LEU A 35 -4.65 5.11 -19.67
CA LEU A 35 -3.78 3.96 -19.91
C LEU A 35 -3.53 3.19 -18.61
N LEU A 36 -3.33 3.90 -17.50
CA LEU A 36 -3.14 3.31 -16.18
C LEU A 36 -4.38 2.53 -15.72
N TRP A 37 -5.59 3.05 -15.98
CA TRP A 37 -6.83 2.32 -15.71
C TRP A 37 -6.94 1.05 -16.55
N ALA A 38 -6.72 1.15 -17.86
CA ALA A 38 -6.76 0.00 -18.76
C ALA A 38 -5.73 -1.07 -18.34
N TYR A 39 -4.51 -0.65 -18.01
CA TYR A 39 -3.46 -1.54 -17.50
C TYR A 39 -3.86 -2.21 -16.19
N HIS A 40 -4.42 -1.45 -15.24
CA HIS A 40 -4.89 -2.00 -13.97
C HIS A 40 -6.03 -3.00 -14.16
N LEU A 41 -6.93 -2.78 -15.13
CA LEU A 41 -8.00 -3.73 -15.47
C LEU A 41 -7.45 -5.03 -16.06
N VAL A 42 -6.46 -4.97 -16.94
CA VAL A 42 -5.79 -6.17 -17.47
C VAL A 42 -5.19 -6.98 -16.31
N ILE A 43 -4.57 -6.30 -15.35
CA ILE A 43 -4.02 -6.95 -14.16
C ILE A 43 -5.11 -7.47 -13.23
N CYS A 44 -6.26 -6.80 -13.10
CA CYS A 44 -7.42 -7.30 -12.38
C CYS A 44 -7.91 -8.63 -12.95
N VAL A 45 -8.00 -8.74 -14.28
CA VAL A 45 -8.36 -10.00 -14.95
C VAL A 45 -7.32 -11.08 -14.68
N ALA A 46 -6.02 -10.75 -14.76
CA ALA A 46 -4.96 -11.69 -14.43
C ALA A 46 -5.00 -12.15 -12.96
N PHE A 47 -5.24 -11.23 -12.03
CA PHE A 47 -5.40 -11.50 -10.60
C PHE A 47 -6.60 -12.40 -10.34
N TYR A 48 -7.74 -12.12 -10.96
CA TYR A 48 -8.97 -12.90 -10.83
C TYR A 48 -8.74 -14.37 -11.19
N PHE A 49 -8.18 -14.64 -12.38
CA PHE A 49 -7.89 -16.02 -12.79
C PHE A 49 -6.81 -16.67 -11.93
N TYR A 50 -5.79 -15.92 -11.52
CA TYR A 50 -4.75 -16.43 -10.62
C TYR A 50 -5.33 -16.91 -9.29
N VAL A 51 -6.21 -16.12 -8.67
CA VAL A 51 -6.83 -16.48 -7.39
C VAL A 51 -7.83 -17.62 -7.55
N LEU A 52 -8.59 -17.68 -8.65
CA LEU A 52 -9.46 -18.84 -8.90
C LEU A 52 -8.67 -20.15 -9.06
N ALA A 53 -7.50 -20.11 -9.69
CA ALA A 53 -6.68 -21.29 -9.92
C ALA A 53 -5.88 -21.74 -8.69
N ASN A 54 -5.37 -20.79 -7.90
CA ASN A 54 -4.45 -21.07 -6.78
C ASN A 54 -5.11 -20.90 -5.40
N GLY A 55 -6.37 -20.45 -5.36
CA GLY A 55 -7.03 -20.02 -4.13
C GLY A 55 -6.50 -18.69 -3.60
N GLY A 56 -7.09 -18.23 -2.49
CA GLY A 56 -6.61 -17.07 -1.74
C GLY A 56 -7.71 -16.39 -0.93
N ASP A 57 -7.29 -15.61 0.07
CA ASP A 57 -8.19 -14.92 1.02
C ASP A 57 -9.27 -14.08 0.33
N ALA A 58 -8.98 -13.58 -0.88
CA ALA A 58 -9.87 -12.75 -1.68
C ALA A 58 -11.22 -13.44 -1.99
N ILE A 59 -11.20 -14.75 -2.28
CA ILE A 59 -12.44 -15.52 -2.53
C ILE A 59 -13.23 -15.60 -1.23
N THR A 60 -12.57 -16.00 -0.13
CA THR A 60 -13.21 -16.13 1.18
C THR A 60 -13.84 -14.81 1.63
N TYR A 61 -13.14 -13.67 1.46
CA TYR A 61 -13.69 -12.34 1.78
C TYR A 61 -15.00 -12.03 1.05
N TRP A 62 -15.23 -12.65 -0.10
CA TRP A 62 -16.45 -12.46 -0.89
C TRP A 62 -17.51 -13.52 -0.60
N THR A 63 -17.13 -14.79 -0.48
CA THR A 63 -18.08 -15.93 -0.43
C THR A 63 -18.37 -16.43 0.99
N GLU A 64 -17.80 -15.82 2.02
CA GLU A 64 -18.00 -16.22 3.43
C GLU A 64 -19.47 -16.43 3.82
N PHE A 65 -20.39 -15.65 3.26
CA PHE A 65 -21.82 -15.68 3.58
C PHE A 65 -22.58 -16.86 2.96
N GLU A 66 -21.93 -17.62 2.07
CA GLU A 66 -22.41 -18.91 1.58
C GLU A 66 -22.09 -20.02 2.59
N VAL A 67 -20.95 -19.90 3.28
CA VAL A 67 -20.49 -20.85 4.31
C VAL A 67 -21.20 -20.60 5.64
N ASN A 68 -21.36 -19.33 6.02
CA ASN A 68 -21.98 -18.92 7.29
C ASN A 68 -23.24 -18.06 7.04
N PRO A 69 -24.34 -18.63 6.50
CA PRO A 69 -25.50 -17.87 6.05
C PRO A 69 -26.29 -17.18 7.16
N ASN A 70 -26.14 -17.64 8.40
CA ASN A 70 -26.86 -17.11 9.56
C ASN A 70 -26.14 -15.93 10.23
N MET A 71 -24.88 -15.67 9.89
CA MET A 71 -24.15 -14.54 10.47
C MET A 71 -24.61 -13.23 9.84
N THR A 72 -24.92 -12.25 10.68
CA THR A 72 -25.28 -10.90 10.26
C THR A 72 -24.06 -10.00 10.15
N MET A 73 -24.23 -8.85 9.50
CA MET A 73 -23.20 -7.80 9.44
C MET A 73 -22.75 -7.35 10.84
N ALA A 74 -23.68 -7.29 11.81
CA ALA A 74 -23.38 -6.90 13.18
C ALA A 74 -22.54 -7.97 13.91
N ASP A 75 -22.82 -9.25 13.64
CA ASP A 75 -22.04 -10.36 14.20
C ASP A 75 -20.59 -10.27 13.71
N TYR A 76 -20.37 -10.13 12.40
CA TYR A 76 -19.02 -9.94 11.86
C TYR A 76 -18.31 -8.71 12.41
N PHE A 77 -19.02 -7.61 12.61
CA PHE A 77 -18.44 -6.43 13.23
C PHE A 77 -18.02 -6.68 14.69
N SER A 78 -18.77 -7.50 15.43
CA SER A 78 -18.46 -7.88 16.81
C SER A 78 -17.26 -8.82 16.92
N LEU A 79 -16.99 -9.64 15.89
CA LEU A 79 -15.81 -10.52 15.81
C LEU A 79 -14.52 -9.73 15.62
N GLY A 80 -14.60 -8.48 15.17
CA GLY A 80 -13.52 -7.51 15.28
C GLY A 80 -12.81 -7.18 13.96
N PHE A 81 -11.47 -7.10 14.02
CA PHE A 81 -10.64 -6.44 13.02
C PHE A 81 -10.19 -7.35 11.87
N GLY A 82 -9.61 -6.74 10.84
CA GLY A 82 -8.92 -7.47 9.77
C GLY A 82 -9.88 -8.24 8.88
N THR A 83 -9.85 -9.57 8.97
CA THR A 83 -10.62 -10.45 8.07
C THR A 83 -12.12 -10.25 8.27
N TYR A 84 -12.57 -10.19 9.52
CA TYR A 84 -13.99 -9.99 9.81
C TYR A 84 -14.51 -8.63 9.32
N PHE A 85 -13.69 -7.59 9.37
CA PHE A 85 -14.06 -6.30 8.80
C PHE A 85 -14.20 -6.35 7.27
N MET A 86 -13.41 -7.19 6.57
CA MET A 86 -13.63 -7.43 5.14
C MET A 86 -15.00 -8.08 4.88
N TYR A 87 -15.43 -9.00 5.74
CA TYR A 87 -16.78 -9.56 5.66
C TYR A 87 -17.85 -8.48 5.90
N VAL A 88 -17.66 -7.59 6.88
CA VAL A 88 -18.58 -6.45 7.08
C VAL A 88 -18.70 -5.60 5.81
N LEU A 89 -17.58 -5.24 5.18
CA LEU A 89 -17.58 -4.41 3.97
C LEU A 89 -18.23 -5.11 2.77
N ASN A 90 -18.01 -6.42 2.64
CA ASN A 90 -18.52 -7.20 1.53
C ASN A 90 -19.93 -7.75 1.77
N TYR A 91 -20.48 -7.63 2.98
CA TYR A 91 -21.81 -8.14 3.33
C TYR A 91 -22.90 -7.59 2.41
N ILE A 92 -22.95 -6.27 2.21
CA ILE A 92 -23.96 -5.65 1.35
C ILE A 92 -23.80 -6.09 -0.12
N PRO A 93 -22.64 -5.88 -0.78
CA PRO A 93 -22.52 -6.23 -2.20
C PRO A 93 -22.61 -7.75 -2.45
N SER A 94 -22.06 -8.58 -1.58
CA SER A 94 -22.02 -10.03 -1.79
C SER A 94 -23.27 -10.75 -1.26
N LYS A 95 -23.68 -10.53 0.00
CA LYS A 95 -24.82 -11.25 0.59
C LYS A 95 -26.17 -10.65 0.21
N LEU A 96 -26.32 -9.33 0.27
CA LEU A 96 -27.62 -8.68 0.05
C LEU A 96 -27.95 -8.54 -1.45
N PHE A 97 -26.96 -8.20 -2.27
CA PHE A 97 -27.14 -8.05 -3.72
C PHE A 97 -26.74 -9.28 -4.53
N GLU A 98 -26.20 -10.32 -3.87
CA GLU A 98 -25.78 -11.59 -4.50
C GLU A 98 -24.84 -11.39 -5.70
N LEU A 99 -23.99 -10.35 -5.63
CA LEU A 99 -23.08 -10.03 -6.73
C LEU A 99 -21.97 -11.07 -6.83
N SER A 100 -21.60 -11.41 -8.06
CA SER A 100 -20.52 -12.34 -8.34
C SER A 100 -19.16 -11.82 -7.86
N PHE A 101 -18.25 -12.75 -7.58
CA PHE A 101 -16.86 -12.43 -7.24
C PHE A 101 -16.15 -11.61 -8.34
N LEU A 102 -16.56 -11.75 -9.60
CA LEU A 102 -16.05 -10.93 -10.70
C LEU A 102 -16.44 -9.46 -10.52
N THR A 103 -17.71 -9.19 -10.23
CA THR A 103 -18.19 -7.82 -9.94
C THR A 103 -17.45 -7.23 -8.74
N GLY A 104 -17.24 -8.02 -7.69
CA GLY A 104 -16.42 -7.62 -6.53
C GLY A 104 -14.98 -7.28 -6.91
N SER A 105 -14.35 -8.11 -7.74
CA SER A 105 -12.98 -7.89 -8.22
C SER A 105 -12.84 -6.60 -9.00
N VAL A 106 -13.78 -6.31 -9.92
CA VAL A 106 -13.80 -5.05 -10.69
C VAL A 106 -14.07 -3.85 -9.78
N ALA A 107 -14.96 -3.98 -8.79
CA ALA A 107 -15.24 -2.92 -7.82
C ALA A 107 -14.01 -2.57 -6.98
N TYR A 108 -13.28 -3.57 -6.50
CA TYR A 108 -12.03 -3.34 -5.77
C TYR A 108 -10.91 -2.83 -6.69
N ALA A 109 -10.81 -3.28 -7.94
CA ALA A 109 -9.88 -2.70 -8.90
C ALA A 109 -10.15 -1.19 -9.12
N LEU A 110 -11.42 -0.77 -9.15
CA LEU A 110 -11.76 0.65 -9.17
C LEU A 110 -11.24 1.37 -7.92
N LEU A 111 -11.39 0.79 -6.72
CA LEU A 111 -10.83 1.36 -5.48
C LEU A 111 -9.30 1.48 -5.54
N GLY A 112 -8.61 0.43 -5.99
CA GLY A 112 -7.16 0.44 -6.20
C GLY A 112 -6.72 1.54 -7.16
N TYR A 113 -7.41 1.66 -8.30
CA TYR A 113 -7.18 2.74 -9.27
C TYR A 113 -7.44 4.14 -8.71
N ILE A 114 -8.46 4.33 -7.88
CA ILE A 114 -8.66 5.62 -7.21
C ILE A 114 -7.46 5.93 -6.29
N GLY A 115 -6.89 4.92 -5.62
CA GLY A 115 -5.63 5.05 -4.88
C GLY A 115 -4.49 5.55 -5.77
N PHE A 116 -4.33 4.95 -6.96
CA PHE A 116 -3.35 5.40 -7.96
C PHE A 116 -3.59 6.86 -8.39
N LEU A 117 -4.84 7.28 -8.60
CA LEU A 117 -5.18 8.67 -8.93
C LEU A 117 -4.71 9.65 -7.85
N PHE A 118 -4.98 9.34 -6.59
CA PHE A 118 -4.55 10.19 -5.47
C PHE A 118 -3.02 10.29 -5.40
N PHE A 119 -2.31 9.16 -5.51
CA PHE A 119 -0.85 9.18 -5.53
C PHE A 119 -0.30 9.93 -6.75
N TYR A 120 -0.85 9.73 -7.94
CA TYR A 120 -0.44 10.44 -9.16
C TYR A 120 -0.49 11.96 -8.96
N VAL A 121 -1.60 12.44 -8.40
CA VAL A 121 -1.81 13.86 -8.12
C VAL A 121 -0.83 14.38 -7.07
N ILE A 122 -0.59 13.65 -5.99
CA ILE A 122 0.40 14.01 -4.96
C ILE A 122 1.79 14.16 -5.61
N PHE A 123 2.20 13.19 -6.42
CA PHE A 123 3.50 13.19 -7.08
C PHE A 123 3.62 14.38 -8.03
N LYS A 124 2.61 14.60 -8.89
CA LYS A 124 2.60 15.73 -9.82
C LYS A 124 2.70 17.09 -9.11
N GLN A 125 2.03 17.27 -7.97
CA GLN A 125 2.02 18.54 -7.25
C GLN A 125 3.31 18.82 -6.46
N ARG A 126 3.97 17.77 -5.98
CA ARG A 126 5.09 17.90 -5.03
C ARG A 126 6.47 17.66 -5.65
N ILE A 127 6.54 17.03 -6.81
CA ILE A 127 7.78 16.75 -7.52
C ILE A 127 7.89 17.74 -8.68
N ALA A 128 8.76 18.74 -8.52
CA ALA A 128 8.92 19.82 -9.50
C ALA A 128 9.64 19.37 -10.76
N PHE A 129 10.69 18.54 -10.62
CA PHE A 129 11.52 18.07 -11.73
C PHE A 129 11.40 16.57 -11.91
N ASN A 130 11.04 16.16 -13.13
CA ASN A 130 10.96 14.76 -13.47
C ASN A 130 12.37 14.17 -13.61
N SER A 131 12.68 13.23 -12.73
CA SER A 131 13.98 12.58 -12.70
C SER A 131 14.06 11.49 -13.76
N LYS A 132 15.22 11.35 -14.40
CA LYS A 132 15.45 10.35 -15.43
C LYS A 132 16.29 9.19 -14.90
N LEU A 133 15.95 7.98 -15.32
CA LEU A 133 16.75 6.77 -15.13
C LEU A 133 16.96 6.13 -16.50
N PHE A 134 18.22 5.91 -16.90
CA PHE A 134 18.57 5.42 -18.24
C PHE A 134 17.85 6.19 -19.38
N GLN A 135 17.82 7.52 -19.28
CA GLN A 135 17.14 8.45 -20.21
C GLN A 135 15.59 8.39 -20.21
N LEU A 136 14.98 7.42 -19.51
CA LEU A 136 13.54 7.35 -19.31
C LEU A 136 13.11 8.21 -18.13
N ASN A 137 11.99 8.93 -18.28
CA ASN A 137 11.39 9.66 -17.17
C ASN A 137 10.87 8.68 -16.12
N LEU A 138 11.12 8.91 -14.83
CA LEU A 138 10.60 8.04 -13.78
C LEU A 138 9.10 8.25 -13.57
N PHE A 139 8.64 9.51 -13.55
CA PHE A 139 7.22 9.81 -13.55
C PHE A 139 6.72 9.95 -15.00
N PRO A 140 5.58 9.34 -15.41
CA PRO A 140 4.66 8.53 -14.61
C PRO A 140 4.99 7.03 -14.60
N PHE A 141 6.07 6.58 -15.24
CA PHE A 141 6.39 5.16 -15.46
C PHE A 141 6.46 4.30 -14.19
N ILE A 142 6.90 4.84 -13.05
CA ILE A 142 6.88 4.14 -11.76
C ILE A 142 5.48 3.69 -11.31
N PHE A 143 4.42 4.29 -11.85
CA PHE A 143 3.05 3.87 -11.53
C PHE A 143 2.64 2.63 -12.29
N PHE A 144 3.34 2.23 -13.34
CA PHE A 144 3.04 1.03 -14.14
C PHE A 144 3.71 -0.23 -13.60
N LEU A 145 4.26 -0.21 -12.38
CA LEU A 145 4.89 -1.36 -11.76
C LEU A 145 3.86 -2.49 -11.54
N PRO A 146 4.00 -3.65 -12.22
CA PRO A 146 2.98 -4.70 -12.19
C PRO A 146 2.64 -5.22 -10.79
N ASN A 147 3.59 -5.32 -9.85
CA ASN A 147 3.36 -5.82 -8.50
C ASN A 147 2.43 -4.89 -7.71
N LEU A 148 2.62 -3.57 -7.85
CA LEU A 148 1.72 -2.58 -7.24
C LEU A 148 0.29 -2.79 -7.72
N HIS A 149 0.09 -3.01 -9.03
CA HIS A 149 -1.23 -3.26 -9.57
C HIS A 149 -1.77 -4.63 -9.15
N PHE A 150 -0.96 -5.68 -9.17
CA PHE A 150 -1.42 -7.05 -8.89
C PHE A 150 -2.07 -7.15 -7.51
N TRP A 151 -1.44 -6.59 -6.48
CA TRP A 151 -1.96 -6.63 -5.11
C TRP A 151 -3.02 -5.57 -4.80
N THR A 152 -3.36 -4.71 -5.76
CA THR A 152 -4.38 -3.66 -5.61
C THR A 152 -5.55 -3.83 -6.59
N ALA A 153 -5.56 -4.90 -7.39
CA ALA A 153 -6.51 -5.11 -8.48
C ALA A 153 -7.64 -6.10 -8.16
N GLY A 154 -7.87 -6.43 -6.88
CA GLY A 154 -8.89 -7.40 -6.49
C GLY A 154 -9.38 -7.25 -5.06
N VAL A 155 -10.37 -8.06 -4.70
CA VAL A 155 -10.98 -8.06 -3.35
C VAL A 155 -9.91 -8.39 -2.32
N GLY A 156 -9.65 -7.46 -1.40
CA GLY A 156 -8.61 -7.70 -0.40
C GLY A 156 -8.32 -6.52 0.50
N LYS A 157 -7.71 -6.84 1.64
CA LYS A 157 -7.20 -5.85 2.59
C LYS A 157 -6.20 -4.92 1.92
N ASP A 158 -5.34 -5.44 1.06
CA ASP A 158 -4.23 -4.66 0.48
C ASP A 158 -4.72 -3.58 -0.49
N THR A 159 -5.73 -3.88 -1.32
CA THR A 159 -6.43 -2.90 -2.16
C THR A 159 -7.07 -1.79 -1.32
N LEU A 160 -7.79 -2.17 -0.25
CA LEU A 160 -8.43 -1.21 0.64
C LEU A 160 -7.41 -0.33 1.36
N MET A 161 -6.33 -0.93 1.86
CA MET A 161 -5.23 -0.23 2.51
C MET A 161 -4.53 0.74 1.57
N PHE A 162 -4.23 0.32 0.34
CA PHE A 162 -3.62 1.19 -0.68
C PHE A 162 -4.49 2.41 -0.98
N PHE A 163 -5.80 2.20 -1.19
CA PHE A 163 -6.77 3.27 -1.37
C PHE A 163 -6.82 4.24 -0.18
N CYS A 164 -6.94 3.72 1.04
CA CYS A 164 -7.07 4.55 2.23
C CYS A 164 -5.79 5.34 2.52
N ILE A 165 -4.60 4.73 2.38
CA ILE A 165 -3.31 5.40 2.53
C ILE A 165 -3.17 6.52 1.50
N ALA A 166 -3.58 6.30 0.25
CA ALA A 166 -3.52 7.32 -0.80
C ALA A 166 -4.42 8.53 -0.48
N ILE A 167 -5.66 8.28 -0.05
CA ILE A 167 -6.59 9.33 0.38
C ILE A 167 -6.03 10.08 1.58
N PHE A 168 -5.51 9.35 2.57
CA PHE A 168 -4.95 9.92 3.78
C PHE A 168 -3.77 10.84 3.44
N PHE A 169 -2.80 10.39 2.63
CA PHE A 169 -1.66 11.22 2.21
C PHE A 169 -2.14 12.46 1.46
N TYR A 170 -3.10 12.33 0.55
CA TYR A 170 -3.66 13.47 -0.17
C TYR A 170 -4.31 14.47 0.79
N ALA A 171 -5.11 13.98 1.73
CA ALA A 171 -5.84 14.79 2.68
C ALA A 171 -4.92 15.52 3.66
N MET A 172 -3.83 14.88 4.09
CA MET A 172 -2.81 15.44 4.97
C MET A 172 -2.00 16.58 4.35
N GLN A 173 -2.07 16.80 3.04
CA GLN A 173 -1.53 18.01 2.42
C GLN A 173 -2.28 19.27 2.85
N GLN A 174 -3.58 19.16 3.15
CA GLN A 174 -4.46 20.24 3.60
C GLN A 174 -5.47 19.70 4.64
N PRO A 175 -5.00 19.34 5.86
CA PRO A 175 -5.79 18.52 6.79
C PRO A 175 -7.10 19.21 7.21
N LYS A 176 -7.09 20.53 7.41
CA LYS A 176 -8.29 21.32 7.75
C LYS A 176 -9.39 21.22 6.69
N LYS A 177 -9.03 21.19 5.40
CA LYS A 177 -9.98 21.13 4.28
C LYS A 177 -10.51 19.71 4.05
N HIS A 178 -9.77 18.70 4.52
CA HIS A 178 -10.00 17.31 4.18
C HIS A 178 -10.24 16.42 5.40
N LEU A 179 -10.76 16.99 6.49
CA LEU A 179 -11.01 16.28 7.75
C LEU A 179 -11.88 15.03 7.55
N ILE A 180 -12.96 15.12 6.76
CA ILE A 180 -13.84 13.97 6.47
C ILE A 180 -13.05 12.83 5.79
N LYS A 181 -12.17 13.15 4.85
CA LYS A 181 -11.33 12.16 4.17
C LYS A 181 -10.33 11.50 5.12
N ILE A 182 -9.76 12.28 6.05
CA ILE A 182 -8.86 11.78 7.08
C ILE A 182 -9.60 10.81 8.00
N LEU A 183 -10.75 11.21 8.54
CA LEU A 183 -11.54 10.38 9.44
C LEU A 183 -12.00 9.09 8.77
N LEU A 184 -12.48 9.17 7.53
CA LEU A 184 -12.88 8.00 6.74
C LEU A 184 -11.70 7.05 6.49
N ALA A 185 -10.56 7.58 6.04
CA ALA A 185 -9.38 6.76 5.78
C ALA A 185 -8.85 6.11 7.07
N MET A 186 -8.78 6.87 8.17
CA MET A 186 -8.31 6.35 9.46
C MET A 186 -9.28 5.32 10.04
N PHE A 187 -10.59 5.50 9.90
CA PHE A 187 -11.59 4.51 10.29
C PHE A 187 -11.38 3.19 9.54
N LEU A 188 -11.34 3.24 8.20
CA LEU A 188 -11.16 2.05 7.38
C LEU A 188 -9.82 1.36 7.64
N VAL A 189 -8.73 2.13 7.78
CA VAL A 189 -7.41 1.57 8.10
C VAL A 189 -7.40 0.96 9.50
N TYR A 190 -7.99 1.61 10.50
CA TYR A 190 -8.01 1.08 11.87
C TYR A 190 -8.73 -0.27 11.93
N PHE A 191 -9.89 -0.40 11.30
CA PHE A 191 -10.64 -1.64 11.33
C PHE A 191 -10.02 -2.75 10.46
N THR A 192 -9.27 -2.39 9.41
CA THR A 192 -8.60 -3.36 8.53
C THR A 192 -7.23 -3.78 9.05
N ARG A 193 -6.39 -2.82 9.48
CA ARG A 193 -5.02 -3.01 9.98
C ARG A 193 -4.70 -1.96 11.06
N PRO A 194 -5.02 -2.21 12.34
CA PRO A 194 -4.89 -1.22 13.41
C PRO A 194 -3.45 -0.74 13.63
N HIS A 195 -2.45 -1.60 13.41
CA HIS A 195 -1.04 -1.24 13.49
C HIS A 195 -0.63 -0.21 12.41
N ILE A 196 -1.18 -0.30 11.19
CA ILE A 196 -0.91 0.71 10.14
C ILE A 196 -1.58 2.03 10.47
N ALA A 197 -2.79 2.02 11.06
CA ALA A 197 -3.42 3.25 11.54
C ALA A 197 -2.52 3.96 12.56
N ALA A 198 -1.95 3.22 13.50
CA ALA A 198 -0.99 3.76 14.45
C ALA A 198 0.23 4.36 13.73
N PHE A 199 0.81 3.67 12.75
CA PHE A 199 1.95 4.21 11.99
C PHE A 199 1.63 5.50 11.24
N LEU A 200 0.45 5.58 10.62
CA LEU A 200 0.00 6.81 9.94
C LEU A 200 -0.16 7.96 10.94
N LEU A 201 -0.81 7.72 12.08
CA LEU A 201 -1.03 8.73 13.11
C LEU A 201 0.31 9.21 13.72
N LEU A 202 1.18 8.29 14.10
CA LEU A 202 2.50 8.58 14.67
C LEU A 202 3.36 9.38 13.68
N SER A 203 3.49 8.89 12.45
CA SER A 203 4.36 9.51 11.43
C SER A 203 3.90 10.91 11.02
N PHE A 204 2.60 11.10 10.80
CA PHE A 204 2.05 12.41 10.46
C PHE A 204 1.93 13.35 11.65
N GLY A 205 1.75 12.83 12.87
CA GLY A 205 1.81 13.63 14.08
C GLY A 205 3.22 14.12 14.40
N ILE A 206 4.22 13.22 14.38
CA ILE A 206 5.63 13.57 14.62
C ILE A 206 6.12 14.54 13.54
N GLY A 207 5.86 14.26 12.26
CA GLY A 207 6.26 15.20 11.20
C GLY A 207 5.66 16.60 11.41
N TYR A 208 4.42 16.70 11.89
CA TYR A 208 3.75 17.97 12.09
C TYR A 208 4.32 18.71 13.30
N ILE A 209 4.71 17.98 14.34
CA ILE A 209 5.46 18.52 15.48
C ILE A 209 6.83 19.06 15.02
N LEU A 210 7.52 18.35 14.12
CA LEU A 210 8.85 18.74 13.65
C LEU A 210 8.81 20.01 12.77
N ASP A 211 7.84 20.11 11.85
CA ASP A 211 7.87 21.12 10.78
C ASP A 211 6.59 21.95 10.61
N GLY A 212 5.54 21.67 11.38
CA GLY A 212 4.22 22.32 11.27
C GLY A 212 4.14 23.75 11.83
N GLY A 213 5.27 24.39 12.18
CA GLY A 213 5.30 25.78 12.68
C GLY A 213 4.62 25.99 14.04
N LEU A 214 4.41 24.93 14.83
CA LEU A 214 3.73 24.99 16.12
C LEU A 214 4.62 25.61 17.21
N LYS A 215 3.98 26.32 18.16
CA LYS A 215 4.64 26.77 19.40
C LYS A 215 5.03 25.56 20.26
N VAL A 216 6.11 25.67 21.03
CA VAL A 216 6.70 24.55 21.78
C VAL A 216 5.71 23.90 22.75
N TYR A 217 4.89 24.67 23.47
CA TYR A 217 3.88 24.11 24.38
C TYR A 217 2.81 23.30 23.65
N VAL A 218 2.42 23.73 22.44
CA VAL A 218 1.47 22.99 21.58
C VAL A 218 2.11 21.69 21.11
N LYS A 219 3.41 21.70 20.75
CA LYS A 219 4.14 20.48 20.38
C LYS A 219 4.15 19.45 21.50
N ILE A 220 4.43 19.89 22.74
CA ILE A 220 4.44 19.02 23.92
C ILE A 220 3.06 18.43 24.18
N PHE A 221 2.00 19.26 24.12
CA PHE A 221 0.63 18.80 24.29
C PHE A 221 0.21 17.77 23.24
N PHE A 222 0.50 18.02 21.96
CA PHE A 222 0.23 17.06 20.88
C PHE A 222 1.03 15.76 21.03
N PHE A 223 2.28 15.85 21.49
CA PHE A 223 3.10 14.68 21.73
C PHE A 223 2.52 13.80 22.84
N ILE A 224 2.07 14.40 23.95
CA ILE A 224 1.42 13.68 25.06
C ILE A 224 0.15 12.97 24.58
N ILE A 225 -0.68 13.65 23.78
CA ILE A 225 -1.89 13.03 23.20
C ILE A 225 -1.52 11.85 22.31
N LEU A 226 -0.52 12.01 21.46
CA LEU A 226 -0.10 11.00 20.50
C LEU A 226 0.49 9.76 21.19
N VAL A 227 1.30 9.96 22.24
CA VAL A 227 1.80 8.87 23.10
C VAL A 227 0.65 8.23 23.87
N GLY A 228 -0.25 9.02 24.46
CA GLY A 228 -1.42 8.51 25.19
C GLY A 228 -2.33 7.65 24.30
N ALA A 229 -2.58 8.10 23.06
CA ALA A 229 -3.31 7.32 22.07
C ALA A 229 -2.57 6.02 21.73
N PHE A 230 -1.26 6.08 21.48
CA PHE A 230 -0.47 4.87 21.18
C PHE A 230 -0.51 3.85 22.32
N VAL A 231 -0.33 4.28 23.57
CA VAL A 231 -0.41 3.42 24.74
C VAL A 231 -1.82 2.82 24.89
N GLY A 232 -2.87 3.64 24.71
CA GLY A 232 -4.25 3.16 24.77
C GLY A 232 -4.60 2.10 23.70
N PHE A 233 -3.96 2.17 22.52
CA PHE A 233 -4.15 1.18 21.46
C PHE A 233 -3.13 0.03 21.50
N PHE A 234 -2.14 0.06 22.39
CA PHE A 234 -1.01 -0.87 22.37
C PHE A 234 -1.46 -2.32 22.54
N ASP A 235 -2.33 -2.60 23.51
CA ASP A 235 -2.82 -3.96 23.77
C ASP A 235 -3.63 -4.52 22.60
N THR A 236 -4.47 -3.68 21.97
CA THR A 236 -5.23 -4.06 20.77
C THR A 236 -4.30 -4.37 19.60
N ILE A 237 -3.26 -3.56 19.40
CA ILE A 237 -2.25 -3.77 18.36
C ILE A 237 -1.49 -5.08 18.62
N MET A 238 -1.07 -5.34 19.87
CA MET A 238 -0.33 -6.55 20.22
C MET A 238 -1.17 -7.82 20.11
N LEU A 239 -2.44 -7.76 20.52
CA LEU A 239 -3.39 -8.85 20.33
C LEU A 239 -3.56 -9.17 18.85
N TYR A 240 -3.77 -8.15 18.02
CA TYR A 240 -3.91 -8.30 16.58
C TYR A 240 -2.65 -8.89 15.93
N LEU A 241 -1.45 -8.41 16.31
CA LEU A 241 -0.19 -8.93 15.79
C LEU A 241 0.02 -10.41 16.16
N ARG A 242 -0.37 -10.81 17.38
CA ARG A 242 -0.32 -12.24 17.77
C ARG A 242 -1.25 -13.08 16.92
N ILE A 243 -2.50 -12.64 16.73
CA ILE A 243 -3.50 -13.38 15.93
C ILE A 243 -3.04 -13.48 14.47
N GLU A 244 -2.56 -12.39 13.87
CA GLU A 244 -2.04 -12.41 12.50
C GLU A 244 -0.83 -13.35 12.40
N ASN A 245 0.10 -13.32 13.35
CA ASN A 245 1.25 -14.24 13.35
C ASN A 245 0.83 -15.70 13.51
N PHE A 246 -0.11 -16.01 14.41
CA PHE A 246 -0.62 -17.37 14.57
C PHE A 246 -1.32 -17.88 13.31
N ASP A 247 -2.11 -17.03 12.64
CA ASP A 247 -2.76 -17.39 11.38
C ASP A 247 -1.72 -17.60 10.27
N LEU A 248 -0.69 -16.76 10.21
CA LEU A 248 0.42 -16.93 9.25
C LEU A 248 1.26 -18.19 9.51
N GLU A 249 1.57 -18.53 10.77
CA GLU A 249 2.29 -19.75 11.16
C GLU A 249 1.43 -21.01 10.95
N THR A 250 0.13 -20.92 11.21
CA THR A 250 -0.84 -21.99 10.95
C THR A 250 -0.99 -22.20 9.44
N ILE A 251 -1.12 -21.13 8.65
CA ILE A 251 -1.13 -21.21 7.19
C ILE A 251 0.21 -21.76 6.67
N SER A 252 1.36 -21.37 7.22
CA SER A 252 2.64 -21.94 6.79
C SER A 252 2.78 -23.41 7.15
N SER A 253 2.28 -23.87 8.29
CA SER A 253 2.30 -25.30 8.67
C SER A 253 1.27 -26.13 7.89
N TYR A 254 0.07 -25.62 7.64
CA TYR A 254 -0.92 -26.24 6.74
C TYR A 254 -0.46 -26.23 5.28
N SER A 255 0.27 -25.18 4.87
CA SER A 255 0.93 -25.10 3.57
C SER A 255 2.10 -26.07 3.51
N GLU A 256 2.91 -26.21 4.57
CA GLU A 256 3.98 -27.22 4.67
C GLU A 256 3.44 -28.64 4.61
N ASP A 257 2.25 -28.93 5.14
CA ASP A 257 1.63 -30.27 5.06
C ASP A 257 1.00 -30.57 3.69
N LYS A 258 0.58 -29.53 2.94
CA LYS A 258 0.22 -29.67 1.52
C LYS A 258 1.45 -29.67 0.61
N VAL A 259 2.49 -28.92 0.98
CA VAL A 259 3.79 -28.89 0.33
C VAL A 259 4.54 -30.18 0.59
N SER A 260 4.38 -30.87 1.72
CA SER A 260 5.00 -32.19 1.97
C SER A 260 4.40 -33.30 1.10
N LYS A 261 3.18 -33.09 0.56
CA LYS A 261 2.56 -33.94 -0.46
C LYS A 261 2.84 -33.47 -1.89
N LEU A 262 3.27 -32.22 -2.08
CA LEU A 262 3.75 -31.62 -3.34
C LEU A 262 5.30 -31.55 -3.44
N SER A 263 6.03 -31.98 -2.40
CA SER A 263 7.49 -31.81 -2.23
C SER A 263 8.31 -32.79 -3.04
N ARG A 264 7.66 -33.53 -3.95
CA ARG A 264 8.35 -34.09 -5.12
C ARG A 264 8.53 -33.06 -6.25
N SER A 265 8.02 -31.83 -6.11
CA SER A 265 8.20 -30.74 -7.07
C SER A 265 8.38 -29.36 -6.41
N HIS A 266 9.63 -29.02 -6.06
CA HIS A 266 10.25 -27.68 -6.11
C HIS A 266 9.45 -26.40 -5.72
N THR A 267 8.89 -26.29 -4.51
CA THR A 267 8.39 -24.99 -3.98
C THR A 267 9.04 -24.63 -2.64
N GLY A 268 10.30 -24.20 -2.68
CA GLY A 268 11.04 -23.67 -1.51
C GLY A 268 11.01 -22.14 -1.44
N THR A 269 9.90 -21.55 -0.97
CA THR A 269 9.74 -20.08 -0.89
C THR A 269 9.90 -19.49 0.53
N GLY A 270 10.12 -20.34 1.53
CA GLY A 270 10.43 -19.92 2.90
C GLY A 270 11.89 -19.54 3.03
N VAL A 271 12.19 -18.33 3.52
CA VAL A 271 13.54 -17.93 3.90
C VAL A 271 13.57 -17.90 5.42
N ASP A 272 14.51 -18.61 6.03
CA ASP A 272 14.72 -18.50 7.46
C ASP A 272 15.41 -17.16 7.78
N ILE A 273 14.63 -16.21 8.30
CA ILE A 273 15.07 -14.87 8.67
C ILE A 273 15.51 -14.81 10.15
N SER A 274 15.30 -15.88 10.93
CA SER A 274 15.62 -15.89 12.36
C SER A 274 17.11 -15.66 12.62
N SER A 275 17.97 -16.22 11.77
CA SER A 275 19.44 -16.15 11.83
C SER A 275 20.04 -14.88 11.21
N TYR A 276 19.26 -14.03 10.55
CA TYR A 276 19.78 -12.88 9.80
C TYR A 276 20.09 -11.69 10.72
N SER A 277 21.16 -10.95 10.39
CA SER A 277 21.42 -9.65 11.01
C SER A 277 20.34 -8.64 10.64
N PHE A 278 20.03 -7.69 11.53
CA PHE A 278 18.94 -6.73 11.32
C PHE A 278 19.00 -5.98 9.97
N PRO A 279 20.16 -5.48 9.49
CA PRO A 279 20.27 -4.87 8.17
C PRO A 279 19.91 -5.83 7.02
N LEU A 280 20.26 -7.11 7.15
CA LEU A 280 19.93 -8.13 6.16
C LEU A 280 18.44 -8.48 6.18
N LYS A 281 17.78 -8.42 7.33
CA LYS A 281 16.31 -8.54 7.44
C LYS A 281 15.61 -7.43 6.68
N VAL A 282 16.05 -6.18 6.86
CA VAL A 282 15.53 -5.01 6.14
C VAL A 282 15.75 -5.14 4.63
N PHE A 283 16.94 -5.57 4.21
CA PHE A 283 17.25 -5.80 2.80
C PHE A 283 16.32 -6.88 2.20
N THR A 284 16.13 -7.98 2.92
CA THR A 284 15.26 -9.09 2.49
C THR A 284 13.82 -8.62 2.36
N PHE A 285 13.32 -7.82 3.32
CA PHE A 285 11.98 -7.23 3.27
C PHE A 285 11.72 -6.34 2.05
N LEU A 286 12.67 -5.45 1.74
CA LEU A 286 12.48 -4.45 0.69
C LEU A 286 12.76 -4.98 -0.72
N PHE A 287 13.79 -5.82 -0.87
CA PHE A 287 14.38 -6.08 -2.19
C PHE A 287 14.32 -7.54 -2.63
N ARG A 288 13.90 -8.49 -1.79
CA ARG A 288 13.67 -9.88 -2.24
C ARG A 288 12.19 -10.11 -2.62
N PRO A 289 11.89 -11.03 -3.55
CA PRO A 289 12.80 -11.91 -4.30
C PRO A 289 13.68 -11.15 -5.31
N LEU A 290 14.93 -11.59 -5.45
CA LEU A 290 15.82 -11.22 -6.55
C LEU A 290 15.81 -12.34 -7.62
N PHE A 291 16.53 -12.17 -8.73
CA PHE A 291 16.57 -13.17 -9.83
C PHE A 291 17.00 -14.57 -9.39
N PHE A 292 17.70 -14.68 -8.28
CA PHE A 292 18.18 -15.94 -7.71
C PHE A 292 17.10 -16.71 -6.93
N ASP A 293 15.99 -16.05 -6.58
CA ASP A 293 14.87 -16.61 -5.78
C ASP A 293 13.67 -16.98 -6.66
N VAL A 294 13.87 -17.05 -7.97
CA VAL A 294 12.78 -17.09 -8.95
C VAL A 294 12.23 -18.49 -9.12
N ASN A 295 10.96 -18.66 -8.76
CA ASN A 295 10.12 -19.78 -9.19
C ASN A 295 8.86 -19.24 -9.87
N GLY A 296 8.81 -19.28 -11.20
CA GLY A 296 7.65 -18.86 -12.00
C GLY A 296 7.67 -17.42 -12.52
N VAL A 297 6.76 -17.12 -13.45
CA VAL A 297 6.70 -15.85 -14.19
C VAL A 297 6.44 -14.64 -13.27
N LEU A 298 5.59 -14.80 -12.25
CA LEU A 298 5.30 -13.74 -11.28
C LEU A 298 6.53 -13.37 -10.45
N ALA A 299 7.39 -14.34 -10.11
CA ALA A 299 8.63 -14.10 -9.38
C ALA A 299 9.67 -13.34 -10.24
N ILE A 300 9.74 -13.62 -11.55
CA ILE A 300 10.59 -12.85 -12.49
C ILE A 300 10.15 -11.38 -12.52
N ILE A 301 8.86 -11.14 -12.71
CA ILE A 301 8.30 -9.78 -12.77
C ILE A 301 8.57 -9.04 -11.45
N ALA A 302 8.30 -9.69 -10.31
CA ALA A 302 8.58 -9.13 -8.99
C ALA A 302 10.07 -8.82 -8.78
N SER A 303 10.97 -9.66 -9.28
CA SER A 303 12.42 -9.47 -9.16
C SER A 303 12.95 -8.27 -9.96
N LEU A 304 12.38 -8.00 -11.15
CA LEU A 304 12.71 -6.82 -11.95
C LEU A 304 12.30 -5.53 -11.23
N GLU A 305 11.10 -5.51 -10.65
CA GLU A 305 10.63 -4.37 -9.88
C GLU A 305 11.44 -4.14 -8.62
N ASN A 306 11.80 -5.21 -7.92
CA ASN A 306 12.66 -5.14 -6.75
C ASN A 306 14.06 -4.62 -7.09
N LEU A 307 14.61 -5.00 -8.23
CA LEU A 307 15.86 -4.44 -8.73
C LEU A 307 15.73 -2.94 -8.97
N LEU A 308 14.63 -2.50 -9.59
CA LEU A 308 14.38 -1.06 -9.78
C LEU A 308 14.29 -0.34 -8.43
N LEU A 309 13.53 -0.87 -7.47
CA LEU A 309 13.43 -0.32 -6.12
C LEU A 309 14.79 -0.26 -5.43
N LEU A 310 15.63 -1.28 -5.61
CA LEU A 310 17.00 -1.30 -5.08
C LEU A 310 17.86 -0.20 -5.69
N ILE A 311 17.83 -0.01 -7.00
CA ILE A 311 18.58 1.05 -7.69
C ILE A 311 18.11 2.43 -7.23
N LEU A 312 16.80 2.65 -7.13
CA LEU A 312 16.23 3.92 -6.66
C LEU A 312 16.61 4.19 -5.20
N THR A 313 16.51 3.19 -4.33
CA THR A 313 16.86 3.32 -2.91
C THR A 313 18.34 3.54 -2.72
N ALA A 314 19.20 2.85 -3.47
CA ALA A 314 20.64 3.09 -3.44
C ALA A 314 20.95 4.54 -3.81
N LYS A 315 20.43 5.04 -4.95
CA LYS A 315 20.57 6.45 -5.36
C LYS A 315 20.06 7.43 -4.31
N PHE A 316 18.96 7.10 -3.63
CA PHE A 316 18.44 7.91 -2.53
C PHE A 316 19.38 7.96 -1.33
N ILE A 317 19.98 6.82 -0.95
CA ILE A 317 20.99 6.74 0.12
C ILE A 317 22.22 7.58 -0.22
N TRP A 318 22.70 7.54 -1.47
CA TRP A 318 23.82 8.37 -1.95
C TRP A 318 23.57 9.88 -1.81
N LEU A 319 22.31 10.33 -1.80
CA LEU A 319 21.94 11.73 -1.61
C LEU A 319 21.84 12.16 -0.13
N ASN A 320 22.25 11.29 0.81
CA ASN A 320 22.21 11.53 2.25
C ASN A 320 20.79 11.81 2.77
N PRO A 321 19.96 10.78 2.97
CA PRO A 321 18.55 10.92 3.35
C PRO A 321 18.36 11.67 4.67
N ILE A 322 19.30 11.55 5.61
CA ILE A 322 19.28 12.28 6.89
C ILE A 322 19.39 13.79 6.66
N LYS A 323 20.29 14.23 5.78
CA LYS A 323 20.44 15.66 5.46
C LYS A 323 19.21 16.22 4.75
N LEU A 324 18.60 15.42 3.87
CA LEU A 324 17.33 15.75 3.22
C LEU A 324 16.20 15.86 4.24
N PHE A 325 16.10 14.91 5.18
CA PHE A 325 15.07 14.89 6.21
C PHE A 325 15.01 16.20 7.01
N PHE A 326 16.16 16.74 7.43
CA PHE A 326 16.19 17.99 8.18
C PHE A 326 15.80 19.22 7.35
N LYS A 327 16.04 19.21 6.03
CA LYS A 327 15.73 20.34 5.12
C LYS A 327 14.34 20.26 4.48
N ALA A 328 13.71 19.10 4.50
CA ALA A 328 12.48 18.86 3.78
C ALA A 328 11.23 19.34 4.55
N SER A 329 10.13 19.48 3.81
CA SER A 329 8.82 19.84 4.35
C SER A 329 8.24 18.77 5.30
N TYR A 330 7.29 19.19 6.12
CA TYR A 330 6.39 18.35 6.92
C TYR A 330 6.01 17.04 6.23
N PHE A 331 5.48 17.14 5.00
CA PHE A 331 4.97 16.00 4.27
C PHE A 331 6.05 14.94 4.00
N PHE A 332 7.25 15.38 3.58
CA PHE A 332 8.38 14.48 3.37
C PHE A 332 8.83 13.83 4.68
N LYS A 333 8.95 14.60 5.76
CA LYS A 333 9.33 14.08 7.10
C LYS A 333 8.36 13.01 7.57
N SER A 334 7.05 13.23 7.41
CA SER A 334 6.02 12.25 7.75
C SER A 334 6.11 10.97 6.93
N LEU A 335 6.26 11.08 5.61
CA LEU A 335 6.43 9.89 4.76
C LEU A 335 7.70 9.12 5.07
N PHE A 336 8.79 9.82 5.41
CA PHE A 336 10.04 9.20 5.83
C PHE A 336 9.86 8.39 7.12
N ILE A 337 9.22 8.98 8.14
CA ILE A 337 8.94 8.29 9.41
C ILE A 337 8.00 7.10 9.17
N PHE A 338 6.95 7.27 8.37
CA PHE A 338 6.01 6.19 8.03
C PHE A 338 6.73 5.00 7.38
N PHE A 339 7.60 5.27 6.40
CA PHE A 339 8.38 4.25 5.73
C PHE A 339 9.33 3.52 6.71
N ILE A 340 10.05 4.27 7.55
CA ILE A 340 10.98 3.69 8.53
C ILE A 340 10.25 2.82 9.56
N LEU A 341 9.13 3.28 10.11
CA LEU A 341 8.32 2.49 11.04
C LEU A 341 7.87 1.18 10.40
N GLY A 342 7.35 1.23 9.18
CA GLY A 342 6.94 0.04 8.43
C GLY A 342 8.08 -0.95 8.21
N VAL A 343 9.22 -0.48 7.69
CA VAL A 343 10.37 -1.33 7.40
C VAL A 343 10.92 -2.00 8.66
N ILE A 344 11.07 -1.26 9.75
CA ILE A 344 11.58 -1.80 11.01
C ILE A 344 10.62 -2.86 11.56
N SER A 345 9.32 -2.57 11.62
CA SER A 345 8.35 -3.49 12.20
C SER A 345 8.17 -4.76 11.38
N PHE A 346 8.02 -4.66 10.06
CA PHE A 346 7.72 -5.82 9.22
C PHE A 346 8.95 -6.68 8.88
N SER A 347 10.15 -6.09 8.86
CA SER A 347 11.39 -6.87 8.66
C SER A 347 11.68 -7.86 9.79
N LEU A 348 11.12 -7.63 10.98
CA LEU A 348 11.30 -8.51 12.14
C LEU A 348 10.32 -9.69 12.18
N ILE A 349 9.19 -9.59 11.47
CA ILE A 349 8.03 -10.49 11.66
C ILE A 349 7.87 -11.48 10.48
N LEU A 350 8.19 -11.07 9.26
CA LEU A 350 7.80 -11.82 8.06
C LEU A 350 8.93 -12.65 7.47
N GLY A 351 8.87 -13.99 7.57
CA GLY A 351 9.80 -14.95 6.94
C GLY A 351 9.45 -15.39 5.51
N ASN A 352 8.23 -15.10 5.04
CA ASN A 352 7.72 -15.59 3.75
C ASN A 352 7.78 -14.51 2.67
N LEU A 353 8.53 -14.76 1.60
CA LEU A 353 8.75 -13.82 0.49
C LEU A 353 7.43 -13.36 -0.18
N GLY A 354 6.45 -14.25 -0.34
CA GLY A 354 5.15 -13.91 -0.92
C GLY A 354 4.34 -12.96 -0.04
N ILE A 355 4.35 -13.18 1.28
CA ILE A 355 3.69 -12.29 2.24
C ILE A 355 4.39 -10.93 2.29
N MET A 356 5.73 -10.92 2.23
CA MET A 356 6.52 -9.69 2.19
C MET A 356 6.21 -8.85 0.96
N LEU A 357 6.06 -9.48 -0.22
CA LEU A 357 5.64 -8.81 -1.44
C LEU A 357 4.28 -8.10 -1.30
N ARG A 358 3.35 -8.69 -0.55
CA ARG A 358 2.01 -8.13 -0.30
C ARG A 358 2.05 -6.99 0.73
N GLN A 359 2.71 -7.22 1.87
CA GLN A 359 2.77 -6.24 2.97
C GLN A 359 3.57 -4.98 2.62
N LYS A 360 4.62 -5.11 1.82
CA LYS A 360 5.43 -3.95 1.43
C LYS A 360 4.66 -2.92 0.61
N ASN A 361 3.61 -3.32 -0.11
CA ASN A 361 2.88 -2.42 -1.02
C ASN A 361 2.26 -1.21 -0.33
N MET A 362 2.01 -1.28 0.97
CA MET A 362 1.56 -0.14 1.77
C MET A 362 2.62 0.95 1.90
N PHE A 363 3.91 0.57 1.84
CA PHE A 363 5.05 1.44 2.06
C PHE A 363 5.77 1.85 0.77
N ILE A 364 5.64 1.07 -0.31
CA ILE A 364 6.28 1.36 -1.60
C ILE A 364 5.90 2.76 -2.14
N PRO A 365 4.63 3.22 -2.11
CA PRO A 365 4.31 4.59 -2.56
C PRO A 365 5.05 5.67 -1.79
N ALA A 366 5.26 5.49 -0.48
CA ALA A 366 6.06 6.40 0.33
C ALA A 366 7.53 6.36 -0.08
N LEU A 367 8.12 5.16 -0.27
CA LEU A 367 9.50 5.02 -0.75
C LEU A 367 9.73 5.67 -2.11
N LEU A 368 8.84 5.41 -3.08
CA LEU A 368 8.90 6.00 -4.41
C LEU A 368 8.80 7.52 -4.35
N PHE A 369 7.91 8.06 -3.51
CA PHE A 369 7.80 9.50 -3.30
C PHE A 369 9.11 10.09 -2.76
N LEU A 370 9.67 9.49 -1.71
CA LEU A 370 10.91 9.96 -1.07
C LEU A 370 12.07 9.97 -2.08
N CYS A 371 12.20 8.92 -2.89
CA CYS A 371 13.23 8.82 -3.92
C CYS A 371 13.08 9.92 -4.98
N LEU A 372 11.90 10.02 -5.61
CA LEU A 372 11.68 10.97 -6.69
C LEU A 372 11.75 12.43 -6.20
N TRP A 373 11.24 12.71 -5.01
CA TRP A 373 11.35 14.04 -4.41
C TRP A 373 12.82 14.41 -4.15
N ALA A 374 13.61 13.49 -3.57
CA ALA A 374 15.04 13.73 -3.33
C ALA A 374 15.82 13.98 -4.62
N PHE A 375 15.51 13.23 -5.69
CA PHE A 375 16.13 13.44 -7.00
C PHE A 375 15.75 14.80 -7.58
N SER A 376 14.47 15.18 -7.53
CA SER A 376 14.00 16.51 -7.93
C SER A 376 14.69 17.62 -7.14
N TYR A 377 14.82 17.48 -5.83
CA TYR A 377 15.49 18.45 -4.98
C TYR A 377 16.98 18.60 -5.31
N SER A 378 17.66 17.49 -5.65
CA SER A 378 19.05 17.52 -6.08
C SER A 378 19.24 18.26 -7.41
N ILE A 379 18.32 18.09 -8.36
CA ILE A 379 18.32 18.79 -9.65
C ILE A 379 18.12 20.29 -9.41
N GLN A 380 17.13 20.65 -8.59
CA GLN A 380 16.82 22.04 -8.26
C GLN A 380 18.03 22.78 -7.65
N ASN A 381 18.74 22.15 -6.71
CA ASN A 381 19.93 22.75 -6.10
C ASN A 381 21.08 22.92 -7.10
N ARG A 382 21.25 21.98 -8.04
CA ARG A 382 22.27 22.10 -9.09
C ARG A 382 21.95 23.25 -10.04
N THR A 383 20.69 23.37 -10.48
CA THR A 383 20.26 24.47 -11.35
C THR A 383 20.35 25.85 -10.68
N ALA A 384 20.11 25.92 -9.37
CA ALA A 384 20.25 27.15 -8.60
C ALA A 384 21.72 27.59 -8.49
N ASN A 385 22.63 26.65 -8.23
CA ASN A 385 24.06 26.92 -8.10
C ASN A 385 24.76 27.21 -9.44
N SER A 386 24.22 26.73 -10.58
CA SER A 386 24.72 27.07 -11.91
C SER A 386 24.24 28.43 -12.44
N GLY A 387 23.34 29.10 -11.71
CA GLY A 387 22.73 30.38 -12.10
C GLY A 387 23.28 31.61 -11.35
N THR A 388 24.30 31.44 -10.51
CA THR A 388 25.00 32.55 -9.84
C THR A 388 26.32 32.84 -10.58
N PRO A 389 26.47 34.00 -11.24
CA PRO A 389 27.74 34.39 -11.87
C PRO A 389 28.86 34.60 -10.85
#